data_AF-A0A838G0M3-F1
#
_entry.id   AF-A0A838G0M3-F1
#
_cell.length_a   1.000
_cell.length_b   1.000
_cell.length_c   1.000
_cell.angle_alpha   90.00
_cell.angle_beta   90.00
_cell.angle_gamma   90.00
#
_symmetry.space_group_name_H-M   'P 1'
#
loop_
_entity.id
_entity.type
_entity.pdbx_description
1 polymer ?
#
loop_
_entity_poly.entity_id
_entity_poly.type
_entity_poly.pdbx_seq_one_letter_code
_entity_poly.pdbx_strand_id
1 'polypeptide(L)'
;MSIETAVGPEGWDRSDQPYPYSRVELVEPDWTRFPGWRDVTAQDWASVQWQRAHCVKNVRQLRSLWGDLVGEGFYEDLERDQRERATMSMLVPPQMMNTMAPSVVPGGPGSLTEAIYADPVRRYMLPVFSDRRTDWSSHPHATRDSLHEHDMWVAEGLTHRYPTKVLAELLPTCPQYCGHCTRMDLVGNSTPQVTKLKLAGKPVDRYDAMIDYLRR
;
A
#
# COMPACT_ATOMS: atom_id res chain seq x y z
N MET A 1 -29.33 -15.43 0.52
CA MET A 1 -28.96 -16.01 1.82
C MET A 1 -28.42 -14.88 2.69
N SER A 2 -29.24 -14.37 3.59
CA SER A 2 -28.84 -13.43 4.64
C SER A 2 -28.03 -14.19 5.67
N ILE A 3 -26.83 -13.69 5.99
CA ILE A 3 -26.04 -14.20 7.11
C ILE A 3 -26.70 -13.65 8.36
N GLU A 4 -27.42 -14.49 9.10
CA GLU A 4 -27.92 -14.16 10.43
C GLU A 4 -26.72 -14.14 11.39
N THR A 5 -26.24 -12.94 11.72
CA THR A 5 -25.19 -12.72 12.71
C THR A 5 -25.72 -12.90 14.13
N ALA A 6 -24.89 -13.56 14.94
CA ALA A 6 -25.10 -14.03 16.30
C ALA A 6 -25.82 -13.06 17.26
N VAL A 7 -26.65 -13.64 18.13
CA VAL A 7 -27.42 -13.01 19.20
C VAL A 7 -26.47 -12.45 20.27
N GLY A 8 -26.42 -11.12 20.42
CA GLY A 8 -25.80 -10.44 21.56
C GLY A 8 -26.76 -10.34 22.77
N PRO A 9 -26.26 -10.03 23.98
CA PRO A 9 -27.07 -9.99 25.20
C PRO A 9 -28.14 -8.88 25.17
N GLU A 10 -29.21 -9.08 25.94
CA GLU A 10 -30.39 -8.21 25.99
C GLU A 10 -30.02 -6.75 26.30
N GLY A 11 -30.44 -5.83 25.42
CA GLY A 11 -30.18 -4.38 25.52
C GLY A 11 -29.34 -3.79 24.39
N TRP A 12 -28.78 -4.62 23.49
CA TRP A 12 -28.10 -4.15 22.29
C TRP A 12 -29.13 -3.91 21.17
N ASP A 13 -29.41 -2.64 20.86
CA ASP A 13 -30.17 -2.28 19.66
C ASP A 13 -29.43 -2.80 18.42
N ARG A 14 -30.06 -3.72 17.69
CA ARG A 14 -29.51 -4.36 16.48
C ARG A 14 -29.52 -3.42 15.25
N SER A 15 -29.99 -2.18 15.37
CA SER A 15 -30.41 -1.39 14.21
C SER A 15 -29.53 -0.21 13.76
N ASP A 16 -28.63 0.33 14.57
CA ASP A 16 -27.81 1.48 14.14
C ASP A 16 -26.39 1.07 13.75
N GLN A 17 -26.27 0.30 12.66
CA GLN A 17 -25.00 0.26 11.93
C GLN A 17 -24.82 1.67 11.28
N PRO A 18 -23.88 2.52 11.74
CA PRO A 18 -23.75 3.89 11.24
C PRO A 18 -23.40 3.98 9.75
N TYR A 19 -22.89 2.87 9.17
CA TYR A 19 -22.52 2.80 7.76
C TYR A 19 -23.45 1.87 6.98
N PRO A 20 -24.26 2.39 6.04
CA PRO A 20 -25.02 1.53 5.14
C PRO A 20 -24.04 0.77 4.21
N TYR A 21 -23.79 -0.50 4.51
CA TYR A 21 -23.01 -1.37 3.62
C TYR A 21 -23.89 -1.83 2.46
N SER A 22 -23.75 -1.18 1.31
CA SER A 22 -24.32 -1.69 0.07
C SER A 22 -23.29 -2.56 -0.65
N ARG A 23 -23.69 -3.78 -1.01
CA ARG A 23 -22.88 -4.62 -1.90
C ARG A 23 -23.16 -4.20 -3.33
N VAL A 24 -22.14 -3.67 -4.00
CA VAL A 24 -22.14 -3.46 -5.45
C VAL A 24 -21.43 -4.63 -6.14
N GLU A 25 -21.77 -4.87 -7.40
CA GLU A 25 -20.98 -5.78 -8.24
C GLU A 25 -19.58 -5.16 -8.43
N LEU A 26 -18.54 -5.96 -8.17
CA LEU A 26 -17.17 -5.52 -8.36
C LEU A 26 -16.81 -5.72 -9.83
N VAL A 27 -16.57 -4.61 -10.52
CA VAL A 27 -16.14 -4.60 -11.92
C VAL A 27 -14.74 -4.02 -12.00
N GLU A 28 -13.83 -4.74 -12.64
CA GLU A 28 -12.52 -4.19 -12.97
C GLU A 28 -12.67 -3.19 -14.12
N PRO A 29 -12.18 -1.94 -13.98
CA PRO A 29 -12.20 -0.98 -15.07
C PRO A 29 -11.40 -1.48 -16.27
N ASP A 30 -11.76 -1.02 -17.48
CA ASP A 30 -10.93 -1.23 -18.66
C ASP A 30 -9.54 -0.60 -18.46
N TRP A 31 -8.49 -1.42 -18.41
CA TRP A 31 -7.11 -0.95 -18.20
C TRP A 31 -6.57 -0.14 -19.37
N THR A 32 -7.13 -0.32 -20.57
CA THR A 32 -6.69 0.39 -21.78
C THR A 32 -7.12 1.85 -21.80
N ARG A 33 -7.96 2.28 -20.83
CA ARG A 33 -8.35 3.68 -20.63
C ARG A 33 -7.15 4.60 -20.36
N PHE A 34 -6.04 4.06 -19.83
CA PHE A 34 -4.83 4.84 -19.62
C PHE A 34 -3.90 4.79 -20.84
N PRO A 35 -3.34 5.94 -21.27
CA PRO A 35 -2.47 6.02 -22.44
C PRO A 35 -1.33 5.00 -22.43
N GLY A 36 -0.65 4.83 -21.29
CA GLY A 36 0.49 3.91 -21.16
C GLY A 36 0.15 2.42 -21.25
N TRP A 37 -1.14 2.04 -21.22
CA TRP A 37 -1.59 0.65 -21.31
C TRP A 37 -2.55 0.37 -22.46
N ARG A 38 -2.70 1.33 -23.40
CA ARG A 38 -3.61 1.19 -24.55
C ARG A 38 -3.36 -0.08 -25.36
N ASP A 39 -2.10 -0.49 -25.48
CA ASP A 39 -1.69 -1.64 -26.29
C ASP A 39 -1.40 -2.91 -25.46
N VAL A 40 -1.72 -2.89 -24.16
CA VAL A 40 -1.49 -4.06 -23.29
C VAL A 40 -2.57 -5.11 -23.54
N THR A 41 -2.14 -6.32 -23.89
CA THR A 41 -3.03 -7.44 -24.18
C THR A 41 -3.70 -7.98 -22.91
N ALA A 42 -4.86 -8.63 -23.04
CA ALA A 42 -5.51 -9.31 -21.92
C ALA A 42 -4.65 -10.44 -21.34
N GLN A 43 -3.82 -11.10 -22.16
CA GLN A 43 -2.90 -12.14 -21.72
C GLN A 43 -1.80 -11.55 -20.83
N ASP A 44 -1.23 -10.42 -21.22
CA ASP A 44 -0.25 -9.71 -20.41
C ASP A 44 -0.88 -9.18 -19.12
N TRP A 45 -2.08 -8.59 -19.21
CA TRP A 45 -2.78 -8.08 -18.04
C TRP A 45 -3.04 -9.17 -16.98
N ALA A 46 -3.43 -10.37 -17.40
CA ALA A 46 -3.67 -11.51 -16.51
C ALA A 46 -2.37 -12.14 -15.95
N SER A 47 -1.20 -11.79 -16.47
CA SER A 47 0.08 -12.37 -16.05
C SER A 47 0.62 -11.70 -14.79
N VAL A 48 0.73 -12.45 -13.69
CA VAL A 48 1.34 -11.97 -12.44
C VAL A 48 2.81 -11.56 -12.62
N GLN A 49 3.53 -12.21 -13.54
CA GLN A 49 4.90 -11.84 -13.89
C GLN A 49 4.93 -10.48 -14.60
N TRP A 50 3.99 -10.24 -15.51
CA TRP A 50 3.86 -8.96 -16.21
C TRP A 50 3.50 -7.84 -15.23
N GLN A 51 2.50 -8.06 -14.38
CA GLN A 51 2.08 -7.12 -13.33
C GLN A 51 3.27 -6.70 -12.45
N ARG A 52 4.06 -7.67 -11.97
CA ARG A 52 5.26 -7.41 -11.15
C ARG A 52 6.35 -6.66 -11.93
N ALA A 53 6.56 -6.98 -13.20
CA ALA A 53 7.57 -6.33 -14.03
C ALA A 53 7.21 -4.86 -14.33
N HIS A 54 5.90 -4.56 -14.43
CA HIS A 54 5.37 -3.26 -14.85
C HIS A 54 4.84 -2.41 -13.68
N CYS A 55 5.20 -2.74 -12.43
CA CYS A 55 4.89 -1.87 -11.29
C CYS A 55 5.46 -0.46 -11.52
N VAL A 56 4.65 0.55 -11.22
CA VAL A 56 5.02 1.97 -11.25
C VAL A 56 5.84 2.30 -9.99
N LYS A 57 7.06 2.80 -10.17
CA LYS A 57 8.07 2.99 -9.11
C LYS A 57 8.54 4.42 -8.92
N ASN A 58 8.29 5.29 -9.90
CA ASN A 58 8.68 6.71 -9.85
C ASN A 58 7.69 7.57 -10.65
N VAL A 59 7.75 8.88 -10.42
CA VAL A 59 6.87 9.87 -11.07
C VAL A 59 7.00 9.85 -12.58
N ARG A 60 8.21 9.62 -13.13
CA ARG A 60 8.41 9.47 -14.57
C ARG A 60 7.57 8.32 -15.15
N GLN A 61 7.57 7.14 -14.51
CA GLN A 61 6.74 6.01 -14.96
C GLN A 61 5.25 6.30 -14.81
N LEU A 62 4.85 7.02 -13.76
CA LEU A 62 3.47 7.45 -13.58
C LEU A 62 3.03 8.42 -14.70
N ARG A 63 3.89 9.35 -15.08
CA ARG A 63 3.68 10.24 -16.24
C ARG A 63 3.59 9.46 -17.55
N SER A 64 4.40 8.42 -17.74
CA SER A 64 4.27 7.54 -18.92
C SER A 64 2.93 6.80 -18.94
N LEU A 65 2.34 6.51 -17.78
CA LEU A 65 1.04 5.85 -17.67
C LEU A 65 -0.12 6.82 -17.94
N TRP A 66 -0.21 7.90 -17.17
CA TRP A 66 -1.35 8.82 -17.18
C TRP A 66 -1.21 9.98 -18.17
N GLY A 67 0.01 10.36 -18.54
CA GLY A 67 0.25 11.49 -19.43
C GLY A 67 -0.35 12.79 -18.90
N ASP A 68 -1.07 13.49 -19.76
CA ASP A 68 -1.75 14.75 -19.46
C ASP A 68 -3.15 14.56 -18.87
N LEU A 69 -3.64 13.33 -18.68
CA LEU A 69 -4.94 13.06 -18.05
C LEU A 69 -5.04 13.62 -16.63
N VAL A 70 -3.90 13.75 -15.96
CA VAL A 70 -3.76 14.37 -14.64
C VAL A 70 -2.92 15.63 -14.79
N GLY A 71 -3.38 16.73 -14.19
CA GLY A 71 -2.72 18.03 -14.24
C GLY A 71 -1.31 18.01 -13.64
N GLU A 72 -0.45 18.90 -14.12
CA GLU A 72 0.97 18.92 -13.76
C GLU A 72 1.20 19.13 -12.25
N GLY A 73 0.33 19.93 -11.61
CA GLY A 73 0.37 20.13 -10.17
C GLY A 73 0.32 18.84 -9.35
N PHE A 74 -0.35 17.78 -9.83
CA PHE A 74 -0.37 16.49 -9.12
C PHE A 74 1.01 15.83 -9.08
N TYR A 75 1.72 15.82 -10.19
CA TYR A 75 3.04 15.20 -10.23
C TYR A 75 4.05 16.01 -9.39
N GLU A 76 3.97 17.34 -9.43
CA GLU A 76 4.78 18.22 -8.58
C GLU A 76 4.49 17.97 -7.08
N ASP A 77 3.22 17.79 -6.72
CA ASP A 77 2.76 17.49 -5.36
C ASP A 77 3.25 16.12 -4.88
N LEU A 78 3.23 15.10 -5.76
CA LEU A 78 3.81 13.78 -5.50
C LEU A 78 5.34 13.82 -5.34
N GLU A 79 6.04 14.54 -6.22
CA GLU A 79 7.50 14.69 -6.11
C GLU A 79 7.88 15.43 -4.82
N ARG A 80 7.12 16.47 -4.47
CA ARG A 80 7.29 17.17 -3.20
C ARG A 80 7.13 16.21 -2.03
N ASP A 81 6.11 15.36 -2.06
CA ASP A 81 5.90 14.35 -1.03
C ASP A 81 7.12 13.43 -0.87
N GLN A 82 7.61 12.88 -1.98
CA GLN A 82 8.76 11.98 -1.99
C GLN A 82 10.03 12.63 -1.45
N ARG A 83 10.23 13.92 -1.73
CA ARG A 83 11.38 14.68 -1.23
C ARG A 83 11.26 15.08 0.23
N GLU A 84 10.05 15.32 0.72
CA GLU A 84 9.86 16.01 2.00
C GLU A 84 9.20 15.18 3.11
N ARG A 85 8.42 14.15 2.78
CA ARG A 85 7.53 13.49 3.76
C ARG A 85 7.40 11.98 3.60
N ALA A 86 7.57 11.44 2.39
CA ALA A 86 7.31 10.03 2.13
C ALA A 86 8.28 9.10 2.87
N THR A 87 7.75 8.21 3.68
CA THR A 87 8.56 7.21 4.41
C THR A 87 8.59 5.84 3.72
N MET A 88 7.77 5.67 2.70
CA MET A 88 7.71 4.48 1.86
C MET A 88 8.05 4.83 0.42
N SER A 89 8.90 4.01 -0.20
CA SER A 89 9.18 4.08 -1.63
C SER A 89 7.95 3.68 -2.44
N MET A 90 7.77 4.26 -3.62
CA MET A 90 6.67 3.92 -4.51
C MET A 90 6.90 2.57 -5.21
N LEU A 91 5.89 1.69 -5.18
CA LEU A 91 5.81 0.46 -5.96
C LEU A 91 4.34 0.08 -6.06
N VAL A 92 3.70 0.35 -7.19
CA VAL A 92 2.27 0.07 -7.37
C VAL A 92 2.05 -0.77 -8.63
N PRO A 93 1.48 -1.97 -8.51
CA PRO A 93 1.18 -2.83 -9.66
C PRO A 93 0.16 -2.21 -10.61
N PRO A 94 0.19 -2.58 -11.91
CA PRO A 94 -0.78 -2.09 -12.89
C PRO A 94 -2.24 -2.29 -12.47
N GLN A 95 -2.60 -3.47 -11.95
CA GLN A 95 -3.95 -3.74 -11.47
C GLN A 95 -4.39 -2.75 -10.38
N MET A 96 -3.54 -2.50 -9.39
CA MET A 96 -3.86 -1.58 -8.28
C MET A 96 -4.06 -0.14 -8.80
N MET A 97 -3.16 0.31 -9.67
CA MET A 97 -3.30 1.60 -10.36
C MET A 97 -4.60 1.70 -11.18
N ASN A 98 -5.03 0.61 -11.84
CA ASN A 98 -6.27 0.59 -12.63
C ASN A 98 -7.53 0.76 -11.77
N THR A 99 -7.47 0.41 -10.49
CA THR A 99 -8.59 0.60 -9.56
C THR A 99 -8.77 2.04 -9.08
N MET A 100 -7.86 2.97 -9.41
CA MET A 100 -7.97 4.38 -9.01
C MET A 100 -8.89 5.16 -9.96
N ALA A 101 -9.80 5.98 -9.41
CA ALA A 101 -10.84 6.69 -10.15
C ALA A 101 -11.60 5.75 -11.14
N PRO A 102 -12.16 4.62 -10.65
CA PRO A 102 -12.72 3.59 -11.53
C PRO A 102 -14.04 4.02 -12.21
N SER A 103 -14.71 5.03 -11.66
CA SER A 103 -15.98 5.56 -12.16
C SER A 103 -15.84 6.71 -13.16
N VAL A 104 -14.61 7.14 -13.46
CA VAL A 104 -14.35 8.30 -14.34
C VAL A 104 -13.70 7.84 -15.64
N VAL A 105 -14.36 8.17 -16.75
CA VAL A 105 -13.84 7.93 -18.10
C VAL A 105 -12.91 9.09 -18.48
N PRO A 106 -11.65 8.81 -18.87
CA PRO A 106 -10.72 9.85 -19.29
C PRO A 106 -11.24 10.61 -20.53
N GLY A 107 -11.33 11.93 -20.43
CA GLY A 107 -11.93 12.82 -21.44
C GLY A 107 -10.95 13.79 -22.09
N GLY A 108 -9.65 13.66 -21.83
CA GLY A 108 -8.60 14.56 -22.32
C GLY A 108 -7.74 15.13 -21.19
N PRO A 109 -6.94 16.17 -21.49
CA PRO A 109 -6.02 16.76 -20.53
C PRO A 109 -6.72 17.21 -19.24
N GLY A 110 -6.18 16.83 -18.09
CA GLY A 110 -6.67 17.17 -16.75
C GLY A 110 -7.97 16.47 -16.33
N SER A 111 -8.61 15.70 -17.20
CA SER A 111 -9.93 15.09 -16.96
C SER A 111 -10.02 14.15 -15.76
N LEU A 112 -8.89 13.61 -15.29
CA LEU A 112 -8.84 12.73 -14.11
C LEU A 112 -8.35 13.43 -12.84
N THR A 113 -7.88 14.68 -12.90
CA THR A 113 -7.15 15.32 -11.80
C THR A 113 -7.93 15.29 -10.48
N GLU A 114 -9.14 15.84 -10.47
CA GLU A 114 -9.98 15.89 -9.26
C GLU A 114 -10.37 14.49 -8.77
N ALA A 115 -10.67 13.58 -9.69
CA ALA A 115 -11.04 12.21 -9.36
C ALA A 115 -9.89 11.46 -8.69
N ILE A 116 -8.67 11.64 -9.19
CA ILE A 116 -7.45 11.05 -8.62
C ILE A 116 -7.16 11.66 -7.24
N TYR A 117 -7.28 12.98 -7.07
CA TYR A 117 -7.15 13.63 -5.76
C TYR A 117 -8.21 13.19 -4.75
N ALA A 118 -9.42 12.85 -5.19
CA ALA A 118 -10.48 12.33 -4.33
C ALA A 118 -10.37 10.82 -4.07
N ASP A 119 -9.62 10.08 -4.90
CA ASP A 119 -9.61 8.63 -4.88
C ASP A 119 -8.97 8.07 -3.60
N PRO A 120 -9.68 7.22 -2.83
CA PRO A 120 -9.15 6.68 -1.59
C PRO A 120 -8.01 5.70 -1.85
N VAL A 121 -8.09 4.83 -2.86
CA VAL A 121 -7.02 3.85 -3.14
C VAL A 121 -5.71 4.56 -3.44
N ARG A 122 -5.74 5.60 -4.27
CA ARG A 122 -4.60 6.49 -4.53
C ARG A 122 -4.10 7.12 -3.24
N ARG A 123 -4.96 7.60 -2.34
CA ARG A 123 -4.50 8.15 -1.05
C ARG A 123 -3.71 7.15 -0.20
N TYR A 124 -4.09 5.87 -0.21
CA TYR A 124 -3.40 4.83 0.54
C TYR A 124 -2.11 4.35 -0.16
N MET A 125 -2.06 4.36 -1.49
CA MET A 125 -0.96 3.78 -2.28
C MET A 125 0.05 4.83 -2.78
N LEU A 126 -0.42 6.03 -3.11
CA LEU A 126 0.30 7.16 -3.70
C LEU A 126 -0.03 8.48 -2.97
N PRO A 127 0.33 8.63 -1.68
CA PRO A 127 0.14 9.92 -1.00
C PRO A 127 0.89 11.03 -1.72
N VAL A 128 0.25 12.19 -1.87
CA VAL A 128 0.86 13.45 -2.31
C VAL A 128 1.01 14.40 -1.12
N PHE A 129 1.79 15.47 -1.26
CA PHE A 129 2.13 16.32 -0.12
C PHE A 129 0.88 16.97 0.47
N SER A 130 -0.07 17.38 -0.38
CA SER A 130 -1.36 17.94 0.04
C SER A 130 -2.29 16.98 0.79
N ASP A 131 -2.08 15.65 0.71
CA ASP A 131 -2.84 14.69 1.52
C ASP A 131 -2.48 14.76 3.02
N ARG A 132 -1.28 15.28 3.31
CA ARG A 132 -0.68 15.23 4.64
C ARG A 132 -1.07 16.44 5.44
N ARG A 133 -1.37 16.19 6.70
CA ARG A 133 -1.45 17.23 7.72
C ARG A 133 -0.10 17.93 7.86
N THR A 134 -0.09 19.24 7.72
CA THR A 134 1.11 20.09 7.83
C THR A 134 1.41 20.50 9.27
N ASP A 135 0.40 20.54 10.13
CA ASP A 135 0.49 20.81 11.57
C ASP A 135 1.09 19.62 12.33
N TRP A 136 0.65 18.42 12.00
CA TRP A 136 1.04 17.17 12.66
C TRP A 136 1.14 16.04 11.64
N SER A 137 2.27 16.01 10.94
CA SER A 137 2.57 15.03 9.89
C SER A 137 2.72 13.59 10.41
N SER A 138 2.99 13.44 11.70
CA SER A 138 2.90 12.18 12.46
C SER A 138 2.39 12.48 13.87
N HIS A 139 1.88 11.45 14.55
CA HIS A 139 1.46 11.57 15.95
C HIS A 139 2.69 11.80 16.86
N PRO A 140 2.64 12.67 17.88
CA PRO A 140 3.81 12.99 18.74
C PRO A 140 4.42 11.78 19.44
N HIS A 141 3.61 10.76 19.73
CA HIS A 141 4.05 9.52 20.35
C HIS A 141 4.31 8.39 19.35
N ALA A 142 4.19 8.65 18.04
CA ALA A 142 4.54 7.65 17.05
C ALA A 142 6.07 7.50 17.02
N THR A 143 6.52 6.29 17.33
CA THR A 143 7.87 5.84 17.02
C THR A 143 7.83 5.00 15.76
N ARG A 144 8.98 4.80 15.15
CA ARG A 144 9.05 4.10 13.87
C ARG A 144 8.73 2.60 14.01
N ASP A 145 9.37 1.94 14.99
CA ASP A 145 8.96 0.63 15.48
C ASP A 145 8.00 0.78 16.66
N SER A 146 6.81 1.34 16.39
CA SER A 146 5.77 1.56 17.41
C SER A 146 5.27 0.28 18.08
N LEU A 147 5.50 -0.86 17.43
CA LEU A 147 5.15 -2.17 17.94
C LEU A 147 6.37 -2.92 18.49
N HIS A 148 7.52 -2.28 18.67
CA HIS A 148 8.72 -2.88 19.25
C HIS A 148 9.05 -4.27 18.64
N GLU A 149 8.68 -4.50 17.38
CA GLU A 149 8.76 -5.82 16.75
C GLU A 149 10.21 -6.29 16.69
N HIS A 150 11.13 -5.34 16.43
CA HIS A 150 12.56 -5.59 16.41
C HIS A 150 13.14 -5.80 17.82
N ASP A 151 12.72 -5.02 18.81
CA ASP A 151 13.19 -5.17 20.21
C ASP A 151 12.84 -6.56 20.78
N MET A 152 11.78 -7.19 20.25
CA MET A 152 11.29 -8.52 20.63
C MET A 152 11.78 -9.65 19.71
N TRP A 153 12.79 -9.40 18.87
CA TRP A 153 13.43 -10.46 18.08
C TRP A 153 14.21 -11.42 18.97
N VAL A 154 13.79 -12.69 18.96
CA VAL A 154 14.51 -13.81 19.61
C VAL A 154 15.49 -14.49 18.65
N ALA A 155 15.27 -14.29 17.35
CA ALA A 155 16.18 -14.51 16.24
C ALA A 155 15.90 -13.41 15.20
N GLU A 156 16.84 -13.13 14.28
CA GLU A 156 16.68 -12.03 13.33
C GLU A 156 15.43 -12.23 12.44
N GLY A 157 14.43 -11.35 12.58
CA GLY A 157 13.13 -11.46 11.91
C GLY A 157 12.11 -12.39 12.59
N LEU A 158 12.36 -12.90 13.79
CA LEU A 158 11.39 -13.68 14.56
C LEU A 158 11.02 -12.95 15.84
N THR A 159 9.88 -12.28 15.82
CA THR A 159 9.32 -11.61 17.00
C THR A 159 8.51 -12.61 17.84
N HIS A 160 8.85 -12.75 19.12
CA HIS A 160 8.07 -13.53 20.09
C HIS A 160 7.55 -12.64 21.22
N ARG A 161 6.42 -11.97 20.95
CA ARG A 161 5.74 -11.09 21.91
C ARG A 161 4.73 -11.84 22.80
N TYR A 162 3.98 -12.76 22.20
CA TYR A 162 2.82 -13.39 22.83
C TYR A 162 3.14 -14.82 23.25
N PRO A 163 2.63 -15.32 24.39
CA PRO A 163 3.06 -16.61 24.95
C PRO A 163 2.92 -17.83 24.03
N THR A 164 2.02 -17.80 23.05
CA THR A 164 1.67 -18.97 22.22
C THR A 164 1.83 -18.75 20.72
N LYS A 165 2.37 -17.59 20.30
CA LYS A 165 2.51 -17.28 18.87
C LYS A 165 3.68 -16.34 18.59
N VAL A 166 4.29 -16.57 17.44
CA VAL A 166 5.38 -15.78 16.89
C VAL A 166 4.95 -15.09 15.60
N LEU A 167 5.68 -14.04 15.23
CA LEU A 167 5.66 -13.43 13.90
C LEU A 167 7.01 -13.68 13.23
N ALA A 168 7.01 -14.34 12.06
CA ALA A 168 8.21 -14.60 11.28
C ALA A 168 8.23 -13.72 10.02
N GLU A 169 9.18 -12.79 9.96
CA GLU A 169 9.44 -11.92 8.83
C GLU A 169 10.44 -12.59 7.87
N LEU A 170 9.89 -13.27 6.87
CA LEU A 170 10.70 -14.02 5.91
C LEU A 170 11.30 -13.13 4.82
N LEU A 171 10.60 -12.06 4.44
CA LEU A 171 10.97 -11.16 3.34
C LEU A 171 10.73 -9.70 3.75
N PRO A 172 11.65 -8.77 3.39
CA PRO A 172 11.49 -7.34 3.64
C PRO A 172 10.83 -6.63 2.44
N THR A 173 10.05 -7.33 1.62
CA THR A 173 9.49 -6.79 0.38
C THR A 173 8.04 -7.22 0.20
N CYS A 174 7.25 -6.34 -0.39
CA CYS A 174 5.86 -6.58 -0.78
C CYS A 174 5.72 -6.41 -2.30
N PRO A 175 4.71 -7.03 -2.94
CA PRO A 175 4.45 -6.80 -4.37
C PRO A 175 4.01 -5.36 -4.67
N GLN A 176 3.54 -4.66 -3.64
CA GLN A 176 3.18 -3.25 -3.66
C GLN A 176 3.54 -2.58 -2.34
N TYR A 177 3.82 -1.29 -2.36
CA TYR A 177 4.13 -0.52 -1.16
C TYR A 177 3.00 0.44 -0.83
N CYS A 178 2.40 0.21 0.32
CA CYS A 178 1.39 1.07 0.92
C CYS A 178 2.04 2.31 1.55
N GLY A 179 1.49 3.50 1.32
CA GLY A 179 1.94 4.75 1.95
C GLY A 179 1.71 4.83 3.47
N HIS A 180 1.00 3.83 4.02
CA HIS A 180 0.62 3.68 5.43
C HIS A 180 1.17 2.39 6.04
N CYS A 181 2.21 1.79 5.44
CA CYS A 181 2.80 0.53 5.92
C CYS A 181 3.30 0.68 7.36
N THR A 182 2.78 -0.13 8.30
CA THR A 182 3.24 -0.12 9.70
C THR A 182 4.64 -0.69 9.88
N ARG A 183 5.08 -1.54 8.93
CA ARG A 183 6.43 -2.13 8.88
C ARG A 183 7.35 -1.39 7.92
N MET A 184 7.08 -0.11 7.68
CA MET A 184 7.87 0.72 6.77
C MET A 184 9.35 0.81 7.12
N ASP A 185 9.73 0.54 8.37
CA ASP A 185 11.12 0.51 8.81
C ASP A 185 11.93 -0.61 8.22
N LEU A 186 11.30 -1.75 7.93
CA LEU A 186 11.94 -2.91 7.33
C LEU A 186 11.60 -3.05 5.85
N VAL A 187 10.33 -2.79 5.49
CA VAL A 187 9.79 -3.15 4.19
C VAL A 187 10.18 -2.16 3.10
N GLY A 188 10.81 -2.62 2.04
CA GLY A 188 11.09 -1.87 0.81
C GLY A 188 12.38 -1.07 0.82
N ASN A 189 12.49 -0.11 -0.11
CA ASN A 189 13.72 0.69 -0.25
C ASN A 189 13.73 1.87 0.71
N SER A 190 14.92 2.28 1.14
CA SER A 190 15.13 3.54 1.86
C SER A 190 14.62 4.73 1.06
N THR A 191 14.11 5.74 1.76
CA THR A 191 13.69 7.03 1.21
C THR A 191 14.62 8.14 1.73
N PRO A 192 14.57 9.37 1.19
CA PRO A 192 15.37 10.48 1.74
C PRO A 192 15.17 10.74 3.24
N GLN A 193 13.99 10.42 3.76
CA GLN A 193 13.58 10.62 5.15
C GLN A 193 13.95 9.44 6.04
N VAL A 194 14.21 8.27 5.45
CA VAL A 194 14.26 6.99 6.15
C VAL A 194 15.32 6.08 5.57
N THR A 195 16.32 5.76 6.38
CA THR A 195 17.13 4.55 6.14
C THR A 195 16.42 3.36 6.76
N LYS A 196 16.06 2.37 5.94
CA LYS A 196 15.37 1.16 6.41
C LYS A 196 16.33 0.15 7.02
N LEU A 197 15.86 -0.53 8.05
CA LEU A 197 16.48 -1.73 8.62
C LEU A 197 16.62 -2.78 7.52
N LYS A 198 17.71 -3.52 7.55
CA LYS A 198 17.95 -4.64 6.64
C LYS A 198 18.16 -5.89 7.45
N LEU A 199 17.62 -6.99 6.94
CA LEU A 199 17.96 -8.33 7.38
C LEU A 199 19.40 -8.60 6.97
N ALA A 200 20.30 -8.74 7.94
CA ALA A 200 21.74 -8.87 7.73
C ALA A 200 22.17 -10.32 7.49
N GLY A 201 21.51 -11.28 8.16
CA GLY A 201 21.79 -12.71 8.00
C GLY A 201 21.37 -13.25 6.63
N LYS A 202 22.03 -14.31 6.17
CA LYS A 202 21.56 -15.04 4.98
C LYS A 202 20.19 -15.66 5.28
N PRO A 203 19.28 -15.76 4.30
CA PRO A 203 17.94 -16.30 4.53
C PRO A 203 17.94 -17.66 5.22
N VAL A 204 18.77 -18.60 4.76
CA VAL A 204 18.85 -19.97 5.33
C VAL A 204 19.27 -19.92 6.79
N ASP A 205 20.39 -19.24 7.10
CA ASP A 205 20.92 -19.14 8.47
C ASP A 205 19.90 -18.50 9.43
N ARG A 206 19.18 -17.47 8.97
CA ARG A 206 18.10 -16.85 9.74
C ARG A 206 17.00 -17.86 10.01
N TYR A 207 16.50 -18.54 8.98
CA TYR A 207 15.38 -19.46 9.12
C TYR A 207 15.73 -20.65 10.01
N ASP A 208 16.96 -21.17 9.93
CA ASP A 208 17.44 -22.20 10.84
C ASP A 208 17.43 -21.70 12.29
N ALA A 209 17.91 -20.48 12.55
CA ALA A 209 17.84 -19.88 13.88
C ALA A 209 16.39 -19.69 14.38
N MET A 210 15.45 -19.35 13.48
CA MET A 210 14.02 -19.27 13.81
C MET A 210 13.48 -20.64 14.23
N ILE A 211 13.75 -21.69 13.45
CA ILE A 211 13.29 -23.05 13.71
C ILE A 211 13.93 -23.62 14.99
N ASP A 212 15.22 -23.36 15.21
CA ASP A 212 15.93 -23.79 16.42
C ASP A 212 15.37 -23.14 17.69
N TYR A 213 14.88 -21.91 17.60
CA TYR A 213 14.16 -21.28 18.71
C TYR A 213 12.80 -21.98 18.96
N LEU A 214 12.03 -22.26 17.89
CA LEU A 214 10.69 -22.84 17.98
C LEU A 214 10.66 -24.30 18.43
N ARG A 215 11.78 -25.02 18.33
CA ARG A 215 11.90 -26.41 18.78
C ARG A 215 12.13 -26.57 20.29
N ARG A 216 12.51 -25.49 20.97
CA ARG A 216 12.79 -25.48 22.42
C ARG A 216 11.50 -25.29 23.20
#